data_AF-A0A2J0PW27-F1
#
_entry.id   AF-A0A2J0PW27-F1
#
_cell.length_a   1.000
_cell.length_b   1.000
_cell.length_c   1.000
_cell.angle_alpha   90.00
_cell.angle_beta   90.00
_cell.angle_gamma   90.00
#
_symmetry.space_group_name_H-M   'P 1'
#
loop_
_entity.id
_entity.type
_entity.pdbx_description
1 polymer ?
#
loop_
_entity_poly.entity_id
_entity_poly.type
_entity_poly.pdbx_seq_one_letter_code
_entity_poly.pdbx_strand_id
1 'polypeptide(L)'
;MADVEDIARRLCNIIASPDTVTGLINGGLSVPLDYGYLVYGIFDTDTRYARETQRIRMMTAIKNDILNYENIVNAVKIIFKVFNRYLTEDEQDKIYRSVMTSIAGRISTNIIASTIAKHVIERTSFTFVVFKGKSNPITALSTLLLFGGMAERSIRTSDRLEAEAPEVYQLLRPRDYDLLYFLFADAVQPFVDAIHAGYSEGKPVFNQIIKKVNEKLTAHTTAGAYE
;
A
#
# COMPACT_ATOMS: atom_id res chain seq x y z
N MET A 1 -6.22 18.16 11.48
CA MET A 1 -6.98 18.66 10.33
C MET A 1 -6.28 18.16 9.09
N ALA A 2 -6.97 17.34 8.30
CA ALA A 2 -6.43 16.71 7.12
C ALA A 2 -6.01 17.76 6.08
N ASP A 3 -4.87 17.52 5.41
CA ASP A 3 -4.45 18.32 4.26
C ASP A 3 -5.24 17.89 3.02
N VAL A 4 -6.44 18.48 2.88
CA VAL A 4 -7.41 18.14 1.83
C VAL A 4 -6.80 18.27 0.43
N GLU A 5 -6.00 19.30 0.19
CA GLU A 5 -5.44 19.60 -1.14
C GLU A 5 -4.35 18.60 -1.51
N ASP A 6 -3.47 18.27 -0.55
CA ASP A 6 -2.41 17.30 -0.75
C ASP A 6 -2.94 15.87 -0.94
N ILE A 7 -3.90 15.44 -0.10
CA ILE A 7 -4.53 14.13 -0.22
C ILE A 7 -5.22 14.00 -1.59
N ALA A 8 -5.99 15.02 -1.99
CA ALA A 8 -6.69 15.00 -3.27
C ALA A 8 -5.73 14.95 -4.48
N ARG A 9 -4.60 15.68 -4.40
CA ARG A 9 -3.56 15.64 -5.44
C ARG A 9 -2.93 14.25 -5.55
N ARG A 10 -2.55 13.63 -4.44
CA ARG A 10 -1.95 12.29 -4.44
C ARG A 10 -2.93 11.22 -4.93
N LEU A 11 -4.20 11.30 -4.53
CA LEU A 11 -5.28 10.43 -5.05
C LEU A 11 -5.43 10.58 -6.57
N CYS A 12 -5.52 11.82 -7.06
CA CYS A 12 -5.67 12.11 -8.48
C CYS A 12 -4.54 11.49 -9.32
N ASN A 13 -3.29 11.60 -8.88
CA ASN A 13 -2.15 11.04 -9.60
C ASN A 13 -2.26 9.52 -9.79
N ILE A 14 -2.65 8.81 -8.73
CA ILE A 14 -2.76 7.34 -8.74
C ILE A 14 -3.97 6.88 -9.54
N ILE A 15 -5.09 7.60 -9.42
CA ILE A 15 -6.32 7.27 -10.14
C ILE A 15 -6.17 7.58 -11.64
N ALA A 16 -5.67 8.76 -11.99
CA ALA A 16 -5.51 9.15 -13.40
C ALA A 16 -4.41 8.36 -14.11
N SER A 17 -3.37 7.95 -13.39
CA SER A 17 -2.22 7.25 -13.97
C SER A 17 -1.67 6.21 -12.99
N PRO A 18 -2.29 5.02 -12.92
CA PRO A 18 -1.92 3.99 -11.95
C PRO A 18 -0.45 3.57 -12.05
N ASP A 19 0.17 3.62 -13.23
CA ASP A 19 1.59 3.27 -13.42
C ASP A 19 2.56 4.21 -12.68
N THR A 20 2.11 5.41 -12.27
CA THR A 20 2.90 6.33 -11.45
C THR A 20 3.29 5.72 -10.09
N VAL A 21 2.55 4.71 -9.63
CA VAL A 21 2.89 3.97 -8.40
C VAL A 21 4.24 3.25 -8.48
N THR A 22 4.78 3.02 -9.68
CA THR A 22 6.12 2.44 -9.88
C THR A 22 7.19 3.22 -9.12
N GLY A 23 7.15 4.56 -9.21
CA GLY A 23 8.11 5.41 -8.50
C GLY A 23 7.98 5.31 -6.99
N LEU A 24 6.73 5.26 -6.49
CA LEU A 24 6.42 5.09 -5.07
C LEU A 24 6.91 3.74 -4.55
N ILE A 25 6.59 2.66 -5.25
CA ILE A 25 7.01 1.29 -4.89
C ILE A 25 8.53 1.14 -4.96
N ASN A 26 9.21 1.76 -5.95
CA ASN A 26 10.66 1.70 -6.06
C ASN A 26 11.38 2.44 -4.93
N GLY A 27 10.86 3.60 -4.53
CA GLY A 27 11.38 4.35 -3.38
C GLY A 27 11.10 3.63 -2.06
N GLY A 28 9.86 3.15 -1.91
CA GLY A 28 9.41 2.36 -0.77
C GLY A 28 10.23 1.09 -0.60
N LEU A 29 10.27 0.20 -1.59
CA LEU A 29 10.98 -1.09 -1.53
C LEU A 29 12.44 -0.97 -1.96
N SER A 30 13.23 -0.37 -1.07
CA SER A 30 14.68 -0.23 -1.21
C SER A 30 15.45 -1.00 -0.13
N VAL A 31 16.47 -1.75 -0.57
CA VAL A 31 17.34 -2.56 0.30
C VAL A 31 18.03 -1.73 1.40
N PRO A 32 18.57 -0.51 1.13
CA PRO A 32 19.15 0.31 2.19
C PRO A 32 18.17 0.64 3.32
N LEU A 33 16.90 0.88 2.99
CA LEU A 33 15.86 1.16 3.99
C LEU A 33 15.61 -0.07 4.87
N ASP A 34 15.54 -1.26 4.28
CA ASP A 34 15.34 -2.50 5.03
C ASP A 34 16.52 -2.80 5.97
N TYR A 35 17.77 -2.50 5.57
CA TYR A 35 18.90 -2.57 6.50
C TYR A 35 18.80 -1.56 7.64
N GLY A 36 18.29 -0.35 7.39
CA GLY A 36 18.00 0.62 8.45
C GLY A 36 17.01 0.05 9.49
N TYR A 37 15.94 -0.60 9.03
CA TYR A 37 15.00 -1.29 9.90
C TYR A 37 15.63 -2.46 10.66
N LEU A 38 16.50 -3.26 10.01
CA LEU A 38 17.23 -4.34 10.68
C LEU A 38 18.04 -3.79 11.86
N VAL A 39 18.84 -2.75 11.62
CA VAL A 39 19.67 -2.10 12.64
C VAL A 39 18.79 -1.57 13.77
N TYR A 40 17.69 -0.90 13.43
CA TYR A 40 16.74 -0.40 14.42
C TYR A 40 16.17 -1.52 15.30
N GLY A 41 15.78 -2.66 14.71
CA GLY A 41 15.29 -3.82 15.44
C GLY A 41 16.33 -4.53 16.32
N ILE A 42 17.63 -4.36 16.06
CA ILE A 42 18.71 -4.86 16.94
C ILE A 42 18.81 -4.00 18.21
N PHE A 43 18.61 -2.68 18.09
CA PHE A 43 18.73 -1.75 19.22
C PHE A 43 17.41 -1.56 20.00
N ASP A 44 16.25 -1.87 19.41
CA ASP A 44 14.96 -1.90 20.11
C ASP A 44 14.85 -3.15 21.00
N THR A 45 15.36 -3.03 22.22
CA THR A 45 15.33 -4.10 23.21
C THR A 45 14.08 -4.09 24.08
N ASP A 46 13.39 -2.95 24.17
CA ASP A 46 12.24 -2.75 25.05
C ASP A 46 11.00 -3.52 24.58
N THR A 47 10.83 -3.69 23.27
CA THR A 47 9.64 -4.36 22.70
C THR A 47 9.87 -5.81 22.30
N ARG A 48 11.00 -6.41 22.70
CA ARG A 48 11.51 -7.69 22.18
C ARG A 48 10.48 -8.82 22.16
N TYR A 49 9.72 -9.01 23.25
CA TYR A 49 8.74 -10.10 23.34
C TYR A 49 7.57 -9.92 22.35
N ALA A 50 7.03 -8.70 22.27
CA ALA A 50 5.97 -8.37 21.32
C ALA A 50 6.48 -8.54 19.87
N ARG A 51 7.72 -8.11 19.59
CA ARG A 51 8.36 -8.26 18.27
C ARG A 51 8.49 -9.72 17.86
N GLU A 52 8.92 -10.59 18.76
CA GLU A 52 9.04 -12.03 18.46
C GLU A 52 7.69 -12.66 18.09
N THR A 53 6.60 -12.28 18.78
CA THR A 53 5.26 -12.77 18.45
C THR A 53 4.84 -12.32 17.05
N GLN A 54 5.12 -11.07 16.68
CA GLN A 54 4.84 -10.55 15.33
C GLN A 54 5.71 -11.23 14.26
N ARG A 55 6.99 -11.52 14.55
CA ARG A 55 7.88 -12.28 13.67
C ARG A 55 7.36 -13.70 13.44
N ILE A 56 6.89 -14.38 14.49
CA ILE A 56 6.26 -15.70 14.36
C ILE A 56 5.01 -15.62 13.46
N ARG A 57 4.17 -14.59 13.62
CA ARG A 57 2.99 -14.39 12.77
C ARG A 57 3.39 -14.19 11.31
N MET A 58 4.36 -13.32 11.03
CA MET A 58 4.88 -13.09 9.68
C MET A 58 5.44 -14.38 9.06
N MET A 59 6.28 -15.11 9.79
CA MET A 59 6.83 -16.37 9.29
C MET A 59 5.76 -17.43 9.04
N THR A 60 4.71 -17.46 9.85
CA THR A 60 3.57 -18.36 9.67
C THR A 60 2.77 -17.97 8.42
N ALA A 61 2.52 -16.68 8.22
CA ALA A 61 1.83 -16.17 7.04
C ALA A 61 2.63 -16.45 5.75
N ILE A 62 3.96 -16.26 5.77
CA ILE A 62 4.85 -16.60 4.65
C ILE A 62 4.80 -18.10 4.34
N LYS A 63 4.85 -18.96 5.38
CA LYS A 63 4.70 -20.42 5.20
C LYS A 63 3.36 -20.79 4.55
N ASN A 64 2.32 -19.99 4.78
CA ASN A 64 0.99 -20.12 4.18
C ASN A 64 0.83 -19.30 2.88
N ASP A 65 1.94 -18.95 2.22
CA ASP A 65 1.97 -18.30 0.90
C ASP A 65 1.34 -16.89 0.85
N ILE A 66 1.42 -16.12 1.95
CA ILE A 66 0.84 -14.75 1.98
C ILE A 66 1.46 -13.79 0.95
N LEU A 67 2.69 -14.03 0.49
CA LEU A 67 3.43 -13.13 -0.41
C LEU A 67 3.07 -13.32 -1.90
N ASN A 68 2.03 -14.08 -2.22
CA ASN A 68 1.59 -14.25 -3.60
C ASN A 68 0.82 -13.04 -4.14
N TYR A 69 0.75 -12.96 -5.47
CA TYR A 69 0.09 -11.87 -6.19
C TYR A 69 -1.38 -11.68 -5.77
N GLU A 70 -2.15 -12.76 -5.60
CA GLU A 70 -3.56 -12.68 -5.25
C GLU A 70 -3.79 -12.07 -3.87
N ASN A 71 -2.96 -12.44 -2.89
CA ASN A 71 -3.01 -11.91 -1.54
C ASN A 71 -2.70 -10.41 -1.51
N ILE A 72 -1.69 -9.96 -2.27
CA ILE A 72 -1.38 -8.53 -2.40
C ILE A 72 -2.53 -7.77 -3.05
N VAL A 73 -3.08 -8.29 -4.16
CA VAL A 73 -4.27 -7.71 -4.82
C VAL A 73 -5.44 -7.62 -3.84
N ASN A 74 -5.71 -8.67 -3.08
CA ASN A 74 -6.81 -8.71 -2.12
C ASN A 74 -6.62 -7.71 -0.97
N ALA A 75 -5.39 -7.55 -0.47
CA ALA A 75 -5.08 -6.54 0.54
C ALA A 75 -5.38 -5.12 0.05
N VAL A 76 -4.91 -4.76 -1.14
CA VAL A 76 -5.20 -3.46 -1.76
C VAL A 76 -6.70 -3.26 -2.00
N LYS A 77 -7.41 -4.30 -2.47
CA LYS A 77 -8.85 -4.25 -2.69
C LYS A 77 -9.66 -4.02 -1.42
N ILE A 78 -9.22 -4.51 -0.26
CA ILE A 78 -9.89 -4.22 1.02
C ILE A 78 -9.88 -2.72 1.29
N ILE A 79 -8.73 -2.05 1.08
CA ILE A 79 -8.61 -0.59 1.27
C ILE A 79 -9.54 0.15 0.30
N PHE A 80 -9.54 -0.22 -0.98
CA PHE A 80 -10.42 0.41 -1.97
C PHE A 80 -11.90 0.18 -1.69
N LYS A 81 -12.28 -1.01 -1.19
CA LYS A 81 -13.66 -1.29 -0.79
C LYS A 81 -14.12 -0.36 0.34
N VAL A 82 -13.23 -0.01 1.26
CA VAL A 82 -13.54 0.93 2.36
C VAL A 82 -13.64 2.34 1.83
N PHE A 83 -12.65 2.80 1.06
CA PHE A 83 -12.67 4.10 0.42
C PHE A 83 -13.97 4.32 -0.37
N ASN A 84 -14.35 3.34 -1.19
CA ASN A 84 -15.57 3.41 -2.01
C ASN A 84 -16.87 3.38 -1.20
N ARG A 85 -16.87 2.87 0.04
CA ARG A 85 -18.06 2.91 0.90
C ARG A 85 -18.46 4.33 1.27
N TYR A 86 -17.51 5.26 1.29
CA TYR A 86 -17.78 6.67 1.57
C TYR A 86 -18.35 7.41 0.36
N LEU A 87 -18.22 6.84 -0.84
CA LEU A 87 -18.68 7.40 -2.11
C LEU A 87 -20.08 6.88 -2.49
N THR A 88 -20.89 7.75 -3.07
CA THR A 88 -22.07 7.35 -3.85
C THR A 88 -21.66 6.67 -5.16
N GLU A 89 -22.58 5.92 -5.78
CA GLU A 89 -22.32 5.28 -7.09
C GLU A 89 -21.93 6.31 -8.16
N ASP A 90 -22.62 7.45 -8.19
CA ASP A 90 -22.32 8.57 -9.10
C ASP A 90 -20.91 9.15 -8.89
N GLU A 91 -20.44 9.24 -7.64
CA GLU A 91 -19.10 9.71 -7.33
C GLU A 91 -18.03 8.69 -7.72
N GLN A 92 -18.26 7.40 -7.47
CA GLN A 92 -17.36 6.33 -7.94
C GLN A 92 -17.22 6.38 -9.45
N ASP A 93 -18.34 6.51 -10.16
CA ASP A 93 -18.35 6.63 -11.62
C ASP A 93 -17.55 7.84 -12.08
N LYS A 94 -17.75 9.02 -11.48
CA LYS A 94 -17.01 10.24 -11.85
C LYS A 94 -15.50 10.10 -11.65
N ILE A 95 -15.08 9.54 -10.52
CA ILE A 95 -13.66 9.41 -10.16
C ILE A 95 -12.96 8.38 -11.05
N TYR A 96 -13.63 7.27 -11.36
CA TYR A 96 -13.00 6.15 -12.07
C TYR A 96 -13.17 6.18 -13.59
N ARG A 97 -13.98 7.09 -14.14
CA ARG A 97 -14.18 7.27 -15.59
C ARG A 97 -12.91 7.63 -16.35
N SER A 98 -11.93 8.27 -15.72
CA SER A 98 -10.67 8.69 -16.36
C SER A 98 -9.67 7.55 -16.53
N VAL A 99 -9.85 6.41 -15.84
CA VAL A 99 -9.04 5.21 -16.04
C VAL A 99 -9.45 4.62 -17.38
N MET A 100 -8.60 4.73 -18.40
CA MET A 100 -8.92 4.34 -19.79
C MET A 100 -9.68 3.00 -19.85
N THR A 101 -10.77 2.99 -20.65
CA THR A 101 -11.76 1.91 -20.90
C THR A 101 -13.01 1.88 -20.00
N SER A 102 -13.84 2.92 -20.12
CA SER A 102 -15.30 2.89 -20.36
C SER A 102 -16.20 1.77 -19.77
N ILE A 103 -15.94 1.18 -18.60
CA ILE A 103 -16.92 0.34 -17.90
C ILE A 103 -16.76 0.49 -16.36
N ALA A 104 -17.82 0.97 -15.71
CA ALA A 104 -18.16 1.02 -14.26
C ALA A 104 -17.04 0.78 -13.20
N GLY A 105 -16.99 1.64 -12.17
CA GLY A 105 -15.90 1.76 -11.16
C GLY A 105 -15.38 0.50 -10.46
N ARG A 106 -16.06 -0.66 -10.55
CA ARG A 106 -15.53 -1.96 -10.11
C ARG A 106 -14.39 -2.49 -11.00
N ILE A 107 -14.39 -2.20 -12.29
CA ILE A 107 -13.32 -2.63 -13.20
C ILE A 107 -12.06 -1.79 -12.97
N SER A 108 -12.20 -0.47 -12.79
CA SER A 108 -11.08 0.44 -12.55
C SER A 108 -10.35 0.17 -11.23
N THR A 109 -11.07 -0.10 -10.13
CA THR A 109 -10.44 -0.43 -8.84
C THR A 109 -9.64 -1.74 -8.90
N ASN A 110 -10.14 -2.73 -9.65
CA ASN A 110 -9.39 -3.97 -9.90
C ASN A 110 -8.14 -3.72 -10.72
N ILE A 111 -8.21 -2.86 -11.75
CA ILE A 111 -7.06 -2.47 -12.57
C ILE A 111 -5.99 -1.82 -11.68
N ILE A 112 -6.34 -0.78 -10.91
CA ILE A 112 -5.38 -0.08 -10.04
C ILE A 112 -4.76 -1.06 -9.03
N ALA A 113 -5.58 -1.90 -8.37
CA ALA A 113 -5.08 -2.87 -7.41
C ALA A 113 -4.13 -3.90 -8.06
N SER A 114 -4.46 -4.36 -9.28
CA SER A 114 -3.60 -5.27 -10.05
C SER A 114 -2.29 -4.62 -10.49
N THR A 115 -2.32 -3.35 -10.90
CA THR A 115 -1.11 -2.58 -11.26
C THR A 115 -0.19 -2.41 -10.06
N ILE A 116 -0.73 -2.02 -8.91
CA ILE A 116 0.04 -1.94 -7.65
C ILE A 116 0.67 -3.29 -7.33
N ALA A 117 -0.12 -4.37 -7.31
CA ALA A 117 0.38 -5.70 -6.98
C ALA A 117 1.45 -6.20 -7.98
N LYS A 118 1.26 -5.93 -9.28
CA LYS A 118 2.22 -6.27 -10.32
C LYS A 118 3.56 -5.59 -10.06
N HIS A 119 3.57 -4.28 -9.79
CA HIS A 119 4.81 -3.55 -9.51
C HIS A 119 5.47 -3.96 -8.20
N VAL A 120 4.68 -4.31 -7.18
CA VAL A 120 5.22 -4.94 -5.96
C VAL A 120 5.95 -6.23 -6.31
N ILE A 121 5.31 -7.15 -7.03
CA ILE A 121 5.89 -8.44 -7.40
C ILE A 121 7.14 -8.25 -8.27
N GLU A 122 7.12 -7.36 -9.27
CA GLU A 122 8.29 -7.06 -10.11
C GLU A 122 9.48 -6.60 -9.27
N ARG A 123 9.24 -5.80 -8.24
CA ARG A 123 10.28 -5.28 -7.37
C ARG A 123 10.78 -6.30 -6.34
N THR A 124 9.89 -7.08 -5.74
CA THR A 124 10.24 -8.10 -4.73
C THR A 124 10.77 -9.40 -5.34
N SER A 125 10.50 -9.68 -6.62
CA SER A 125 11.00 -10.86 -7.33
C SER A 125 12.53 -10.91 -7.41
N PHE A 126 13.21 -9.77 -7.28
CA PHE A 126 14.68 -9.72 -7.20
C PHE A 126 15.22 -10.49 -5.97
N THR A 127 14.44 -10.60 -4.89
CA THR A 127 14.81 -11.31 -3.66
C THR A 127 14.66 -12.83 -3.79
N PHE A 128 13.82 -13.34 -4.69
CA PHE A 128 13.54 -14.78 -4.87
C PHE A 128 14.60 -15.51 -5.70
N VAL A 129 15.28 -14.81 -6.62
CA VAL A 129 16.33 -15.36 -7.50
C VAL A 129 17.55 -15.85 -6.70
N VAL A 130 17.78 -15.31 -5.50
CA VAL A 130 18.92 -15.67 -4.65
C VAL A 130 18.87 -17.11 -4.12
N PHE A 131 17.68 -17.72 -4.05
CA PHE A 131 17.51 -19.12 -3.62
C PHE A 131 17.90 -20.17 -4.68
N LYS A 132 18.09 -19.78 -5.95
CA LYS A 132 18.45 -20.72 -7.03
C LYS A 132 19.95 -20.81 -7.32
N GLY A 133 20.78 -19.98 -6.68
CA GLY A 133 22.24 -19.98 -6.85
C GLY A 133 22.97 -20.90 -5.86
N LYS A 134 24.15 -21.39 -6.23
CA LYS A 134 25.07 -22.14 -5.36
C LYS A 134 25.35 -21.29 -4.09
N SER A 135 24.90 -21.74 -2.93
CA SER A 135 24.94 -20.97 -1.68
C SER A 135 26.37 -20.74 -1.18
N ASN A 136 26.91 -19.53 -1.39
CA ASN A 136 28.07 -19.03 -0.67
C ASN A 136 27.59 -18.44 0.69
N PRO A 137 28.30 -18.64 1.81
CA PRO A 137 27.96 -18.04 3.12
C PRO A 137 27.70 -16.53 3.07
N ILE A 138 28.39 -15.78 2.19
CA ILE A 138 28.15 -14.34 2.02
C ILE A 138 26.75 -14.07 1.45
N THR A 139 26.35 -14.84 0.44
CA THR A 139 25.02 -14.73 -0.17
C THR A 139 23.93 -15.11 0.85
N ALA A 140 24.12 -16.20 1.60
CA ALA A 140 23.19 -16.62 2.64
C ALA A 140 23.02 -15.57 3.75
N LEU A 141 24.12 -14.97 4.22
CA LEU A 141 24.08 -13.91 5.23
C LEU A 141 23.36 -12.66 4.69
N SER A 142 23.67 -12.23 3.47
CA SER A 142 23.01 -11.07 2.85
C SER A 142 21.50 -11.26 2.71
N THR A 143 21.06 -12.46 2.37
CA THR A 143 19.65 -12.83 2.27
C THR A 143 18.97 -12.80 3.64
N LEU A 144 19.60 -13.37 4.68
CA LEU A 144 19.08 -13.34 6.05
C LEU A 144 18.95 -11.90 6.59
N LEU A 145 19.96 -11.07 6.38
CA LEU A 145 19.94 -9.67 6.82
C LEU A 145 18.83 -8.88 6.10
N LEU A 146 18.67 -9.07 4.79
CA LEU A 146 17.60 -8.45 4.02
C LEU A 146 16.21 -8.88 4.53
N PHE A 147 15.98 -10.18 4.71
CA PHE A 147 14.71 -10.68 5.24
C PHE A 147 14.45 -10.21 6.67
N GLY A 148 15.49 -10.16 7.52
CA GLY A 148 15.38 -9.61 8.86
C GLY A 148 14.94 -8.15 8.85
N GLY A 149 15.53 -7.35 7.95
CA GLY A 149 15.15 -5.95 7.74
C GLY A 149 13.73 -5.77 7.23
N MET A 150 13.34 -6.54 6.21
CA MET A 150 11.97 -6.53 5.66
C MET A 150 10.94 -6.98 6.69
N ALA A 151 11.24 -8.02 7.49
CA ALA A 151 10.35 -8.48 8.55
C ALA A 151 10.17 -7.40 9.62
N GLU A 152 11.26 -6.75 10.05
CA GLU A 152 11.20 -5.66 11.02
C GLU A 152 10.38 -4.48 10.50
N ARG A 153 10.60 -4.11 9.24
CA ARG A 153 9.85 -3.06 8.56
C ARG A 153 8.37 -3.40 8.42
N SER A 154 8.04 -4.62 8.00
CA SER A 154 6.67 -5.11 7.88
C SER A 154 5.91 -4.92 9.19
N ILE A 155 6.49 -5.37 10.30
CA ILE A 155 5.87 -5.28 11.62
C ILE A 155 5.71 -3.81 12.04
N ARG A 156 6.75 -2.98 11.91
CA ARG A 156 6.64 -1.56 12.31
C ARG A 156 5.67 -0.77 11.46
N THR A 157 5.58 -1.08 10.18
CA THR A 157 4.61 -0.45 9.28
C THR A 157 3.19 -0.86 9.65
N SER A 158 2.99 -2.11 10.09
CA SER A 158 1.72 -2.59 10.66
C SER A 158 1.37 -1.87 11.97
N ASP A 159 2.31 -1.74 12.93
CA ASP A 159 2.10 -1.01 14.18
C ASP A 159 1.75 0.47 13.93
N ARG A 160 2.43 1.09 12.97
CA ARG A 160 2.13 2.48 12.58
C ARG A 160 0.74 2.59 11.98
N LEU A 161 0.33 1.64 11.14
CA LEU A 161 -1.04 1.61 10.61
C LEU A 161 -2.08 1.43 11.72
N GLU A 162 -1.79 0.59 12.73
CA GLU A 162 -2.65 0.44 13.91
C GLU A 162 -2.79 1.75 14.71
N ALA A 163 -1.71 2.51 14.85
CA ALA A 163 -1.72 3.77 15.58
C ALA A 163 -2.36 4.93 14.81
N GLU A 164 -2.09 5.03 13.50
CA GLU A 164 -2.46 6.18 12.67
C GLU A 164 -3.82 6.00 11.97
N ALA A 165 -4.17 4.80 11.54
CA ALA A 165 -5.44 4.50 10.87
C ALA A 165 -6.01 3.14 11.35
N PRO A 166 -6.40 3.04 12.64
CA PRO A 166 -6.84 1.79 13.26
C PRO A 166 -8.00 1.12 12.50
N GLU A 167 -8.90 1.91 11.90
CA GLU A 167 -10.02 1.43 11.10
C GLU A 167 -9.59 0.70 9.82
N VAL A 168 -8.44 1.04 9.24
CA VAL A 168 -7.87 0.31 8.10
C VAL A 168 -7.10 -0.91 8.59
N TYR A 169 -6.30 -0.76 9.65
CA TYR A 169 -5.56 -1.87 10.27
C TYR A 169 -6.48 -3.04 10.63
N GLN A 170 -7.60 -2.76 11.32
CA GLN A 170 -8.56 -3.78 11.76
C GLN A 170 -9.18 -4.58 10.61
N LEU A 171 -9.20 -4.02 9.39
CA LEU A 171 -9.72 -4.70 8.21
C LEU A 171 -8.69 -5.58 7.53
N LEU A 172 -7.40 -5.24 7.63
CA LEU A 172 -6.31 -6.03 7.06
C LEU A 172 -5.87 -7.16 8.00
N ARG A 173 -5.91 -6.92 9.31
CA ARG A 173 -5.40 -7.83 10.35
C ARG A 173 -5.96 -9.26 10.31
N PRO A 174 -7.27 -9.52 10.06
CA PRO A 174 -7.81 -10.89 10.12
C PRO A 174 -7.20 -11.88 9.13
N ARG A 175 -6.53 -11.39 8.08
CA ARG A 175 -5.84 -12.20 7.07
C ARG A 175 -4.32 -11.95 7.04
N ASP A 176 -3.79 -11.31 8.08
CA ASP A 176 -2.40 -10.88 8.15
C ASP A 176 -1.98 -9.91 7.03
N TYR A 177 -2.93 -9.28 6.32
CA TYR A 177 -2.64 -8.33 5.26
C TYR A 177 -2.03 -7.03 5.77
N ASP A 178 -2.14 -6.76 7.08
CA ASP A 178 -1.42 -5.67 7.73
C ASP A 178 0.10 -5.89 7.63
N LEU A 179 0.56 -7.14 7.60
CA LEU A 179 1.97 -7.48 7.39
C LEU A 179 2.41 -7.34 5.93
N LEU A 180 1.47 -7.34 4.98
CA LEU A 180 1.76 -7.01 3.58
C LEU A 180 1.77 -5.51 3.31
N TYR A 181 1.14 -4.72 4.17
CA TYR A 181 0.90 -3.29 3.94
C TYR A 181 2.16 -2.53 3.56
N PHE A 182 3.30 -2.83 4.20
CA PHE A 182 4.59 -2.19 3.89
C PHE A 182 5.03 -2.30 2.43
N LEU A 183 4.55 -3.32 1.70
CA LEU A 183 4.88 -3.55 0.29
C LEU A 183 4.29 -2.49 -0.63
N PHE A 184 3.12 -1.98 -0.28
CA PHE A 184 2.34 -1.07 -1.12
C PHE A 184 1.89 0.19 -0.39
N ALA A 185 2.35 0.41 0.86
CA ALA A 185 1.94 1.49 1.73
C ALA A 185 1.97 2.84 1.00
N ASP A 186 3.11 3.19 0.39
CA ASP A 186 3.27 4.48 -0.30
C ASP A 186 2.29 4.67 -1.46
N ALA A 187 1.88 3.59 -2.14
CA ALA A 187 0.93 3.62 -3.24
C ALA A 187 -0.54 3.69 -2.78
N VAL A 188 -0.86 3.25 -1.57
CA VAL A 188 -2.24 3.26 -1.05
C VAL A 188 -2.46 4.32 0.02
N GLN A 189 -1.39 4.95 0.53
CA GLN A 189 -1.44 5.92 1.62
C GLN A 189 -2.44 7.05 1.35
N PRO A 190 -2.57 7.63 0.13
CA PRO A 190 -3.57 8.68 -0.11
C PRO A 190 -5.01 8.22 0.10
N PHE A 191 -5.29 6.94 -0.15
CA PHE A 191 -6.61 6.34 0.12
C PHE A 191 -6.82 6.10 1.62
N VAL A 192 -5.77 5.67 2.33
CA VAL A 192 -5.79 5.51 3.78
C VAL A 192 -5.99 6.86 4.47
N ASP A 193 -5.25 7.90 4.06
CA ASP A 193 -5.38 9.26 4.57
C ASP A 193 -6.81 9.80 4.38
N ALA A 194 -7.40 9.56 3.20
CA ALA A 194 -8.77 9.97 2.93
C ALA A 194 -9.80 9.21 3.78
N ILE A 195 -9.66 7.88 3.91
CA ILE A 195 -10.51 7.07 4.79
C ILE A 195 -10.41 7.59 6.23
N HIS A 196 -9.20 7.81 6.72
CA HIS A 196 -8.95 8.25 8.08
C HIS A 196 -9.49 9.66 8.34
N ALA A 197 -9.34 10.59 7.40
CA ALA A 197 -9.95 11.92 7.49
C ALA A 197 -11.49 11.83 7.56
N GLY A 198 -12.09 10.96 6.75
CA GLY A 198 -13.53 10.70 6.80
C GLY A 198 -14.01 10.06 8.10
N TYR A 199 -13.19 9.21 8.71
CA TYR A 199 -13.49 8.55 9.98
C TYR A 199 -13.33 9.49 11.19
N SER A 200 -12.22 10.24 11.24
CA SER A 200 -11.85 11.08 12.39
C SER A 200 -12.48 12.48 12.38
N GLU A 201 -12.60 13.11 11.21
CA GLU A 201 -13.13 14.47 11.05
C GLU A 201 -14.54 14.48 10.43
N GLY A 202 -14.99 13.33 9.92
CA GLY A 202 -16.35 13.10 9.45
C GLY A 202 -16.53 13.19 7.93
N LYS A 203 -17.71 12.73 7.47
CA LYS A 203 -18.08 12.69 6.04
C LYS A 203 -17.92 14.03 5.29
N PRO A 204 -18.18 15.22 5.87
CA PRO A 204 -17.96 16.48 5.17
C PRO A 204 -16.52 16.68 4.71
N VAL A 205 -15.51 16.29 5.51
CA VAL A 205 -14.10 16.40 5.13
C VAL A 205 -13.77 15.44 4.00
N PHE A 206 -14.24 14.19 4.09
CA PHE A 206 -14.11 13.23 2.99
C PHE A 206 -14.71 13.78 1.69
N ASN A 207 -15.93 14.33 1.74
CA ASN A 207 -16.59 14.90 0.57
C ASN A 207 -15.81 16.08 -0.02
N GLN A 208 -15.14 16.89 0.81
CA GLN A 208 -14.26 17.97 0.33
C GLN A 208 -13.05 17.42 -0.41
N ILE A 209 -12.41 16.36 0.10
CA ILE A 209 -11.31 15.65 -0.58
C ILE A 209 -11.79 15.16 -1.95
N ILE A 210 -12.94 14.49 -2.00
CA ILE A 210 -13.51 13.95 -3.24
C ILE A 210 -13.88 15.05 -4.25
N LYS A 211 -14.44 16.17 -3.78
CA LYS A 211 -14.69 17.34 -4.62
C LYS A 211 -13.39 17.82 -5.27
N LYS A 212 -12.31 17.93 -4.49
CA LYS A 212 -10.98 18.33 -4.99
C LYS A 212 -10.38 17.31 -5.96
N VAL A 213 -10.55 16.01 -5.72
CA VAL A 213 -10.15 14.96 -6.67
C VAL A 213 -10.86 15.16 -8.01
N ASN A 214 -12.18 15.37 -8.00
CA ASN A 214 -12.96 15.58 -9.22
C ASN A 214 -12.54 16.86 -9.99
N GLU A 215 -12.29 17.97 -9.28
CA GLU A 215 -11.77 19.21 -9.87
C GLU A 215 -10.45 18.94 -10.61
N LYS A 216 -9.52 18.21 -9.98
CA LYS A 216 -8.21 17.88 -10.56
C LYS A 216 -8.29 16.91 -11.72
N LEU A 217 -9.11 15.85 -11.62
CA LEU A 217 -9.32 14.88 -12.70
C LEU A 217 -9.89 15.56 -13.94
N THR A 218 -10.86 16.47 -13.78
CA THR A 218 -11.45 17.22 -14.89
C THR A 218 -10.40 18.10 -15.57
N ALA A 219 -9.57 18.79 -14.80
CA ALA A 219 -8.48 19.61 -15.34
C ALA A 219 -7.45 18.76 -16.10
N HIS A 220 -7.10 17.58 -15.58
CA HIS A 220 -6.17 16.64 -16.20
C HIS A 220 -6.70 16.10 -17.54
N THR A 221 -7.99 15.74 -17.62
CA THR A 221 -8.62 15.30 -18.89
C THR A 221 -8.68 16.43 -19.91
N THR A 222 -8.95 17.66 -19.47
CA THR A 222 -9.01 18.82 -20.37
C THR A 222 -7.64 19.17 -20.95
N ALA A 223 -6.58 19.11 -20.14
CA ALA A 223 -5.22 19.40 -20.59
C ALA A 223 -4.71 18.39 -21.64
N GLY A 224 -5.00 17.09 -21.46
CA GLY A 224 -4.61 16.04 -22.42
C GLY A 224 -5.45 15.98 -23.70
N ALA A 225 -6.51 16.79 -23.83
CA ALA A 225 -7.33 16.87 -25.05
C ALA A 225 -6.83 17.92 -26.06
N TYR A 226 -5.83 18.73 -25.68
CA TYR A 226 -5.22 19.76 -26.51
C TYR A 226 -3.77 19.44 -26.92
N GLU A 227 -3.30 18.23 -26.66
CA GLU A 227 -2.05 17.65 -27.19
C GLU A 227 -2.36 16.63 -28.30
#